data_AF-A0A7S3YMH5-F1
#
_entry.id   AF-A0A7S3YMH5-F1
#
_cell.length_a   1.000
_cell.length_b   1.000
_cell.length_c   1.000
_cell.angle_alpha   90.00
_cell.angle_beta   90.00
_cell.angle_gamma   90.00
#
_symmetry.space_group_name_H-M   'P 1'
#
loop_
_entity.id
_entity.type
_entity.pdbx_description
1 polymer ?
#
loop_
_entity_poly.entity_id
_entity_poly.type
_entity_poly.pdbx_seq_one_letter_code
_entity_poly.pdbx_strand_id
1 'polypeptide(L)'
;GGRWKEKSDGKGGRHGQGAVSETLQGWMKRHHVLHFTKDRSQTHVQYQVGDRPHMFVDIPPSLLNEFHTVFANTVGRGTELGFMSECASLPVFPLFYDVDNPGVERKRMKTPLALAQTLHHTLKSIYPHKFLRIVCCGENPDPHVPQNLHLHVPDLNVTIPKALQIRRAFIRDLSSSSDTNDVNWNKCVDEGILLTHKTLRMPFSHKSTKGVHVGRPYQLVCALDCEGVQDKVAERAYLKNPVMLLKDASIRTNDQVETAPQRS
;
A
#
# COMPACT_ATOMS: atom_id res chain seq x y z
N GLY A 1 25.43 -73.09 -25.75
CA GLY A 1 24.05 -72.90 -25.28
C GLY A 1 23.92 -71.49 -24.78
N GLY A 2 23.08 -70.67 -25.43
CA GLY A 2 22.99 -69.24 -25.15
C GLY A 2 22.12 -68.87 -23.96
N ARG A 3 22.07 -67.56 -23.66
CA ARG A 3 20.83 -66.84 -23.39
C ARG A 3 21.05 -65.33 -23.47
N TRP A 4 20.37 -64.70 -24.42
CA TRP A 4 20.10 -63.26 -24.44
C TRP A 4 18.99 -62.93 -23.45
N LYS A 5 19.04 -61.71 -22.88
CA LYS A 5 17.94 -60.82 -22.40
C LYS A 5 18.53 -59.83 -21.40
N GLU A 6 18.10 -58.59 -21.26
CA GLU A 6 17.25 -57.65 -22.01
C GLU A 6 17.52 -56.31 -21.28
N LYS A 7 17.66 -55.21 -22.03
CA LYS A 7 17.71 -53.87 -21.45
C LYS A 7 16.35 -53.54 -20.84
N SER A 8 16.33 -53.04 -19.60
CA SER A 8 15.18 -52.34 -19.05
C SER A 8 15.56 -50.90 -18.72
N ASP A 9 14.88 -49.98 -19.41
CA ASP A 9 14.95 -48.55 -19.25
C ASP A 9 14.38 -48.14 -17.89
N GLY A 10 15.25 -47.77 -16.96
CA GLY A 10 14.88 -47.05 -15.74
C GLY A 10 14.64 -45.57 -16.04
N LYS A 11 13.45 -45.24 -16.54
CA LYS A 11 12.89 -43.87 -16.52
C LYS A 11 12.66 -43.45 -15.06
N GLY A 12 13.70 -42.95 -14.41
CA GLY A 12 13.59 -42.18 -13.17
C GLY A 12 13.26 -40.74 -13.50
N GLY A 13 11.97 -40.41 -13.55
CA GLY A 13 11.48 -39.04 -13.73
C GLY A 13 12.10 -38.13 -12.67
N ARG A 14 12.81 -37.09 -13.13
CA ARG A 14 13.18 -35.95 -12.29
C ARG A 14 11.88 -35.27 -11.87
N HIS A 15 11.39 -35.62 -10.69
CA HIS A 15 10.42 -34.85 -9.96
C HIS A 15 10.90 -33.39 -9.89
N GLY A 16 10.01 -32.49 -10.27
CA GLY A 16 10.29 -31.08 -10.48
C GLY A 16 11.10 -30.47 -9.35
N GLN A 17 12.22 -29.85 -9.72
CA GLN A 17 12.81 -28.80 -8.91
C GLN A 17 11.74 -27.75 -8.69
N GLY A 18 11.19 -27.71 -7.47
CA GLY A 18 10.38 -26.58 -7.03
C GLY A 18 11.21 -25.33 -7.24
N ALA A 19 10.75 -24.45 -8.13
CA ALA A 19 11.39 -23.17 -8.37
C ALA A 19 11.58 -22.49 -7.00
N VAL A 20 12.83 -22.25 -6.62
CA VAL A 20 13.14 -21.48 -5.42
C VAL A 20 12.47 -20.12 -5.62
N SER A 21 11.39 -19.86 -4.88
CA SER A 21 10.71 -18.56 -4.93
C SER A 21 11.73 -17.49 -4.61
N GLU A 22 11.94 -16.55 -5.53
CA GLU A 22 12.89 -15.45 -5.36
C GLU A 22 12.56 -14.66 -4.09
N THR A 23 13.58 -14.36 -3.27
CA THR A 23 13.43 -13.49 -2.10
C THR A 23 13.31 -12.04 -2.53
N LEU A 24 12.68 -11.21 -1.71
CA LEU A 24 12.51 -9.79 -2.05
C LEU A 24 13.86 -9.07 -2.14
N GLN A 25 14.80 -9.44 -1.28
CA GLN A 25 16.17 -8.93 -1.33
C GLN A 25 16.93 -9.42 -2.58
N GLY A 26 16.71 -10.68 -2.99
CA GLY A 26 17.28 -11.23 -4.22
C GLY A 26 16.79 -10.46 -5.46
N TRP A 27 15.48 -10.22 -5.53
CA TRP A 27 14.85 -9.42 -6.57
C TRP A 27 15.42 -8.01 -6.66
N MET A 28 15.52 -7.31 -5.52
CA MET A 28 16.06 -5.94 -5.48
C MET A 28 17.52 -5.86 -5.93
N LYS A 29 18.35 -6.86 -5.57
CA LYS A 29 19.75 -6.94 -6.01
C LYS A 29 19.84 -7.17 -7.52
N ARG A 30 19.04 -8.10 -8.06
CA ARG A 30 19.01 -8.43 -9.49
C ARG A 30 18.65 -7.23 -10.36
N HIS A 31 17.72 -6.40 -9.91
CA HIS A 31 17.27 -5.20 -10.63
C HIS A 31 18.08 -3.94 -10.29
N HIS A 32 19.15 -4.06 -9.49
CA HIS A 32 20.01 -2.94 -9.07
C HIS A 32 19.25 -1.79 -8.37
N VAL A 33 18.12 -2.09 -7.75
CA VAL A 33 17.29 -1.07 -7.09
C VAL A 33 17.64 -0.90 -5.61
N LEU A 34 18.51 -1.72 -5.02
CA LEU A 34 18.90 -1.62 -3.60
C LEU A 34 20.02 -0.60 -3.35
N HIS A 35 19.76 0.46 -2.58
CA HIS A 35 20.77 1.40 -2.08
C HIS A 35 20.66 1.65 -0.56
N PHE A 36 21.71 2.26 0.02
CA PHE A 36 21.89 2.41 1.48
C PHE A 36 22.07 3.87 1.93
N THR A 37 22.02 4.84 1.00
CA THR A 37 22.35 6.25 1.27
C THR A 37 21.11 7.13 1.16
N LYS A 38 20.93 8.05 2.12
CA LYS A 38 19.81 9.00 2.15
C LYS A 38 19.93 10.12 1.11
N ASP A 39 21.13 10.33 0.56
CA ASP A 39 21.46 11.48 -0.31
C ASP A 39 21.25 11.19 -1.80
N ARG A 40 20.86 9.96 -2.16
CA ARG A 40 20.52 9.62 -3.55
C ARG A 40 19.05 9.92 -3.79
N SER A 41 18.79 10.65 -4.87
CA SER A 41 17.44 10.95 -5.34
C SER A 41 16.66 9.73 -5.83
N GLN A 42 17.25 8.54 -5.85
CA GLN A 42 16.64 7.34 -6.40
C GLN A 42 16.97 6.08 -5.59
N THR A 43 15.90 5.30 -5.42
CA THR A 43 15.82 3.86 -5.16
C THR A 43 16.48 3.34 -3.87
N HIS A 44 15.66 3.40 -2.82
CA HIS A 44 15.68 2.62 -1.58
C HIS A 44 16.64 3.06 -0.49
N VAL A 45 16.13 3.10 0.75
CA VAL A 45 16.91 3.31 1.97
C VAL A 45 16.63 2.15 2.91
N GLN A 46 17.60 1.24 3.03
CA GLN A 46 17.60 0.23 4.08
C GLN A 46 18.28 0.80 5.34
N TYR A 47 17.55 0.91 6.45
CA TYR A 47 18.08 1.31 7.75
C TYR A 47 17.63 0.34 8.84
N GLN A 48 18.32 0.35 9.97
CA GLN A 48 18.08 -0.62 11.04
C GLN A 48 16.93 -0.17 11.95
N VAL A 49 15.99 -1.07 12.20
CA VAL A 49 14.93 -1.01 13.20
C VAL A 49 15.15 -2.19 14.16
N GLY A 50 15.79 -1.93 15.29
CA GLY A 50 16.18 -2.98 16.24
C GLY A 50 17.25 -3.89 15.64
N ASP A 51 16.99 -5.19 15.56
CA ASP A 51 17.84 -6.19 14.90
C ASP A 51 17.49 -6.41 13.41
N ARG A 52 16.52 -5.66 12.87
CA ARG A 52 15.96 -5.93 11.52
C ARG A 52 16.08 -4.74 10.57
N PRO A 53 16.19 -4.99 9.26
CA PRO A 53 16.20 -3.94 8.26
C PRO A 53 14.79 -3.41 7.95
N HIS A 54 14.66 -2.09 7.86
CA HIS A 54 13.51 -1.37 7.31
C HIS A 54 13.90 -0.76 5.97
N MET A 55 13.04 -0.89 4.97
CA MET A 55 13.33 -0.49 3.59
C MET A 55 12.32 0.55 3.11
N PHE A 56 12.79 1.75 2.79
CA PHE A 56 12.03 2.66 1.94
C PHE A 56 12.21 2.23 0.49
N VAL A 57 11.16 2.32 -0.32
CA VAL A 57 11.14 1.71 -1.64
C VAL A 57 10.70 2.73 -2.69
N ASP A 58 11.58 2.98 -3.65
CA ASP A 58 11.25 3.72 -4.86
C ASP A 58 11.52 2.80 -6.07
N ILE A 59 10.48 2.09 -6.53
CA ILE A 59 10.55 1.08 -7.60
C ILE A 59 10.33 1.73 -8.96
N PRO A 60 11.25 1.62 -9.93
CA PRO A 60 11.01 2.11 -11.29
C PRO A 60 9.64 1.66 -11.82
N PRO A 61 8.83 2.54 -12.46
CA PRO A 61 7.47 2.20 -12.90
C PRO A 61 7.39 0.92 -13.74
N SER A 62 8.41 0.66 -14.58
CA SER A 62 8.52 -0.56 -15.40
C SER A 62 8.60 -1.85 -14.58
N LEU A 63 9.05 -1.77 -13.33
CA LEU A 63 9.25 -2.92 -12.43
C LEU A 63 8.12 -3.07 -11.40
N LEU A 64 7.18 -2.12 -11.32
CA LEU A 64 6.19 -2.05 -10.23
C LEU A 64 5.29 -3.29 -10.16
N ASN A 65 4.85 -3.80 -11.31
CA ASN A 65 4.02 -5.01 -11.37
C ASN A 65 4.79 -6.27 -10.92
N GLU A 66 6.05 -6.39 -11.31
CA GLU A 66 6.92 -7.51 -10.89
C GLU A 66 7.19 -7.41 -9.39
N PHE A 67 7.52 -6.21 -8.90
CA PHE A 67 7.73 -5.93 -7.49
C PHE A 67 6.52 -6.31 -6.63
N HIS A 68 5.30 -5.86 -6.98
CA HIS A 68 4.09 -6.22 -6.22
C HIS A 68 3.88 -7.73 -6.14
N THR A 69 4.22 -8.45 -7.22
CA THR A 69 4.11 -9.92 -7.25
C THR A 69 5.12 -10.56 -6.30
N VAL A 70 6.38 -10.15 -6.35
CA VAL A 70 7.43 -10.67 -5.46
C VAL A 70 7.13 -10.32 -4.00
N PHE A 71 6.82 -9.05 -3.71
CA PHE A 71 6.50 -8.58 -2.37
C PHE A 71 5.30 -9.29 -1.75
N ALA A 72 4.21 -9.50 -2.50
CA ALA A 72 3.05 -10.25 -2.03
C ALA A 72 3.40 -11.70 -1.67
N ASN A 73 4.29 -12.33 -2.44
CA ASN A 73 4.68 -13.72 -2.21
C ASN A 73 5.64 -13.88 -1.03
N THR A 74 6.50 -12.90 -0.76
CA THR A 74 7.50 -12.97 0.31
C THR A 74 6.99 -12.38 1.63
N VAL A 75 6.51 -11.15 1.62
CA VAL A 75 6.08 -10.44 2.83
C VAL A 75 4.62 -10.76 3.17
N GLY A 76 3.74 -10.77 2.16
CA GLY A 76 2.31 -11.06 2.35
C GLY A 76 2.02 -12.44 2.95
N ARG A 77 2.93 -13.40 2.79
CA ARG A 77 2.83 -14.76 3.35
C ARG A 77 3.58 -14.95 4.68
N GLY A 78 4.13 -13.87 5.25
CA GLY A 78 4.86 -13.90 6.52
C GLY A 78 6.24 -14.56 6.45
N THR A 79 6.81 -14.72 5.26
CA THR A 79 8.12 -15.38 5.08
C THR A 79 9.31 -14.45 5.29
N GLU A 80 9.10 -13.13 5.20
CA GLU A 80 10.08 -12.10 5.55
C GLU A 80 9.38 -10.97 6.32
N LEU A 81 10.05 -10.37 7.31
CA LEU A 81 9.54 -9.15 7.92
C LEU A 81 9.80 -7.97 6.99
N GLY A 82 8.79 -7.59 6.24
CA GLY A 82 8.81 -6.37 5.44
C GLY A 82 8.41 -5.17 6.30
N PHE A 83 9.33 -4.24 6.53
CA PHE A 83 8.95 -2.87 6.84
C PHE A 83 9.17 -2.06 5.57
N MET A 84 8.07 -1.79 4.84
CA MET A 84 8.14 -1.07 3.58
C MET A 84 7.17 0.10 3.51
N SER A 85 7.70 1.22 3.02
CA SER A 85 6.92 2.37 2.58
C SER A 85 7.20 2.63 1.11
N GLU A 86 6.14 2.91 0.37
CA GLU A 86 6.18 3.32 -1.02
C GLU A 86 6.22 4.84 -1.10
N CYS A 87 6.99 5.40 -2.02
CA CYS A 87 6.97 6.82 -2.35
C CYS A 87 5.94 7.13 -3.45
N ALA A 88 5.23 8.26 -3.31
CA ALA A 88 4.27 8.73 -4.29
C ALA A 88 4.95 9.10 -5.62
N SER A 89 4.30 8.80 -6.74
CA SER A 89 4.70 9.36 -8.04
C SER A 89 4.50 10.88 -8.05
N LEU A 90 5.43 11.62 -8.64
CA LEU A 90 5.32 13.07 -8.80
C LEU A 90 5.42 13.46 -10.28
N PRO A 91 4.69 14.50 -10.73
CA PRO A 91 3.86 15.42 -9.93
C PRO A 91 2.44 14.91 -9.62
N VAL A 92 2.07 13.75 -10.16
CA VAL A 92 0.72 13.18 -10.06
C VAL A 92 0.78 11.77 -9.48
N PHE A 93 -0.13 11.46 -8.56
CA PHE A 93 -0.26 10.17 -7.86
C PHE A 93 -1.72 9.82 -7.58
N PRO A 94 -2.08 8.53 -7.42
CA PRO A 94 -3.38 8.12 -6.90
C PRO A 94 -3.63 8.73 -5.53
N LEU A 95 -4.78 9.35 -5.31
CA LEU A 95 -5.08 10.05 -4.06
C LEU A 95 -5.02 9.09 -2.87
N PHE A 96 -4.33 9.51 -1.82
CA PHE A 96 -4.26 8.78 -0.56
C PHE A 96 -4.24 9.72 0.64
N TYR A 97 -4.63 9.20 1.81
CA TYR A 97 -4.48 9.86 3.10
C TYR A 97 -4.03 8.87 4.18
N ASP A 98 -3.16 9.32 5.07
CA ASP A 98 -2.92 8.67 6.36
C ASP A 98 -3.81 9.34 7.41
N VAL A 99 -4.57 8.54 8.13
CA VAL A 99 -5.48 8.99 9.19
C VAL A 99 -5.01 8.41 10.50
N ASP A 100 -4.31 9.23 11.27
CA ASP A 100 -3.83 8.92 12.60
C ASP A 100 -4.97 8.90 13.61
N ASN A 101 -4.86 7.99 14.59
CA ASN A 101 -5.73 7.96 15.75
C ASN A 101 -4.99 8.49 16.99
N PRO A 102 -5.17 9.77 17.37
CA PRO A 102 -4.59 10.29 18.60
C PRO A 102 -5.32 9.65 19.79
N GLY A 103 -4.66 8.68 20.43
CA GLY A 103 -5.28 7.71 21.36
C GLY A 103 -6.20 8.20 22.49
N VAL A 104 -6.27 9.52 22.75
CA VAL A 104 -7.18 10.14 23.73
C VAL A 104 -8.62 10.27 23.20
N GLU A 105 -8.81 10.29 21.87
CA GLU A 105 -10.11 10.53 21.21
C GLU A 105 -10.80 9.25 20.70
N ARG A 106 -10.24 8.07 21.04
CA ARG A 106 -10.63 6.75 20.47
C ARG A 106 -12.13 6.43 20.50
N LYS A 107 -12.86 6.84 21.53
CA LYS A 107 -14.30 6.51 21.66
C LYS A 107 -15.20 7.39 20.77
N ARG A 108 -14.66 8.48 20.22
CA ARG A 108 -15.42 9.49 19.47
C ARG A 108 -15.03 9.53 18.00
N MET A 109 -13.98 8.80 17.61
CA MET A 109 -13.63 8.65 16.20
C MET A 109 -14.67 7.82 15.47
N LYS A 110 -14.96 8.21 14.23
CA LYS A 110 -15.73 7.40 13.28
C LYS A 110 -15.05 6.05 13.08
N THR A 111 -15.85 5.01 12.82
CA THR A 111 -15.33 3.71 12.41
C THR A 111 -14.56 3.83 11.10
N PRO A 112 -13.60 2.94 10.81
CA PRO A 112 -12.93 2.87 9.51
C PRO A 112 -13.88 2.94 8.31
N LEU A 113 -15.01 2.23 8.36
CA LEU A 113 -16.02 2.28 7.31
C LEU A 113 -16.66 3.68 7.19
N ALA A 114 -17.06 4.28 8.31
CA ALA A 114 -17.65 5.62 8.30
C ALA A 114 -16.66 6.69 7.82
N LEU A 115 -15.38 6.59 8.15
CA LEU A 115 -14.32 7.48 7.62
C LEU A 115 -14.21 7.38 6.10
N ALA A 116 -14.14 6.17 5.58
CA ALA A 116 -14.09 5.93 4.14
C ALA A 116 -15.36 6.42 3.44
N GLN A 117 -16.54 6.22 4.04
CA GLN A 117 -17.81 6.73 3.50
C GLN A 117 -17.86 8.26 3.49
N THR A 118 -17.35 8.93 4.52
CA THR A 118 -17.24 10.40 4.52
C THR A 118 -16.30 10.87 3.42
N LEU A 119 -15.14 10.24 3.22
CA LEU A 119 -14.25 10.59 2.10
C LEU A 119 -14.93 10.36 0.75
N HIS A 120 -15.65 9.26 0.57
CA HIS A 120 -16.39 8.98 -0.67
C HIS A 120 -17.44 10.06 -0.95
N HIS A 121 -18.23 10.44 0.05
CA HIS A 121 -19.21 11.50 -0.05
C HIS A 121 -18.57 12.85 -0.44
N THR A 122 -17.47 13.22 0.23
CA THR A 122 -16.69 14.41 -0.13
C THR A 122 -16.26 14.35 -1.59
N LEU A 123 -15.71 13.22 -2.05
CA LEU A 123 -15.25 13.05 -3.42
C LEU A 123 -16.38 13.11 -4.44
N LYS A 124 -17.55 12.53 -4.15
CA LYS A 124 -18.73 12.62 -5.02
C LYS A 124 -19.24 14.05 -5.16
N SER A 125 -19.17 14.86 -4.10
CA SER A 125 -19.53 16.28 -4.19
C SER A 125 -18.61 17.07 -5.13
N ILE A 126 -17.31 16.71 -5.17
CA ILE A 126 -16.30 17.36 -6.01
C ILE A 126 -16.30 16.79 -7.43
N TYR A 127 -16.57 15.49 -7.58
CA TYR A 127 -16.50 14.72 -8.83
C TYR A 127 -17.75 13.86 -9.03
N PRO A 128 -18.93 14.47 -9.26
CA PRO A 128 -20.20 13.75 -9.29
C PRO A 128 -20.27 12.66 -10.38
N HIS A 129 -19.51 12.83 -11.46
CA HIS A 129 -19.53 11.92 -12.61
C HIS A 129 -18.44 10.84 -12.57
N LYS A 130 -17.56 10.83 -11.56
CA LYS A 130 -16.49 9.82 -11.47
C LYS A 130 -16.96 8.60 -10.69
N PHE A 131 -16.56 7.43 -11.18
CA PHE A 131 -16.66 6.16 -10.48
C PHE A 131 -15.40 6.01 -9.63
N LEU A 132 -15.53 6.26 -8.32
CA LEU A 132 -14.40 6.30 -7.40
C LEU A 132 -14.59 5.23 -6.32
N ARG A 133 -13.66 4.28 -6.27
CA ARG A 133 -13.59 3.29 -5.19
C ARG A 133 -12.67 3.79 -4.09
N ILE A 134 -12.85 3.24 -2.88
CA ILE A 134 -11.94 3.48 -1.76
C ILE A 134 -11.46 2.15 -1.21
N VAL A 135 -10.16 2.05 -0.99
CA VAL A 135 -9.53 0.91 -0.31
C VAL A 135 -8.95 1.41 1.00
N CYS A 136 -9.36 0.80 2.10
CA CYS A 136 -8.93 1.17 3.44
C CYS A 136 -8.01 0.07 4.00
N CYS A 137 -6.79 0.44 4.38
CA CYS A 137 -5.82 -0.45 5.02
C CYS A 137 -5.44 0.05 6.42
N GLY A 138 -5.08 -0.85 7.34
CA GLY A 138 -4.76 -0.49 8.72
C GLY A 138 -4.06 -1.62 9.49
N GLU A 139 -3.54 -1.29 10.67
CA GLU A 139 -2.76 -2.20 11.53
C GLU A 139 -3.60 -3.34 12.17
N ASN A 140 -4.91 -3.12 12.34
CA ASN A 140 -5.90 -4.09 12.81
C ASN A 140 -7.02 -4.23 11.76
N PRO A 141 -7.33 -5.42 11.24
CA PRO A 141 -8.39 -5.56 10.24
C PRO A 141 -9.81 -5.33 10.79
N ASP A 142 -10.00 -5.11 12.10
CA ASP A 142 -11.31 -4.85 12.68
C ASP A 142 -11.90 -3.50 12.20
N PRO A 143 -12.99 -3.52 11.39
CA PRO A 143 -13.60 -2.30 10.84
C PRO A 143 -14.40 -1.51 11.89
N HIS A 144 -14.50 -1.99 13.13
CA HIS A 144 -15.23 -1.34 14.22
C HIS A 144 -14.30 -0.62 15.21
N VAL A 145 -12.99 -0.82 15.11
CA VAL A 145 -12.02 -0.22 16.03
C VAL A 145 -11.30 0.95 15.35
N PRO A 146 -11.42 2.18 15.90
CA PRO A 146 -10.63 3.30 15.41
C PRO A 146 -9.14 3.03 15.53
N GLN A 147 -8.38 3.33 14.49
CA GLN A 147 -6.96 3.01 14.38
C GLN A 147 -6.27 3.93 13.35
N ASN A 148 -4.97 3.73 13.17
CA ASN A 148 -4.26 4.38 12.07
C ASN A 148 -4.68 3.69 10.75
N LEU A 149 -5.17 4.48 9.81
CA LEU A 149 -5.75 4.00 8.57
C LEU A 149 -5.10 4.69 7.38
N HIS A 150 -4.92 3.92 6.32
CA HIS A 150 -4.60 4.44 5.01
C HIS A 150 -5.84 4.35 4.14
N LEU A 151 -6.29 5.51 3.65
CA LEU A 151 -7.39 5.61 2.70
C LEU A 151 -6.79 5.81 1.31
N HIS A 152 -7.05 4.89 0.40
CA HIS A 152 -6.55 4.92 -0.98
C HIS A 152 -7.73 5.08 -1.95
N VAL A 153 -7.54 5.90 -2.99
CA VAL A 153 -8.52 6.15 -4.04
C VAL A 153 -7.86 5.85 -5.39
N PRO A 154 -7.77 4.56 -5.80
CA PRO A 154 -6.99 4.13 -6.96
C PRO A 154 -7.43 4.79 -8.26
N ASP A 155 -8.70 5.14 -8.36
CA ASP A 155 -9.32 5.66 -9.59
C ASP A 155 -9.19 7.20 -9.73
N LEU A 156 -8.43 7.86 -8.83
CA LEU A 156 -8.28 9.31 -8.81
C LEU A 156 -6.82 9.77 -8.67
N ASN A 157 -6.20 10.07 -9.79
CA ASN A 157 -4.89 10.71 -9.84
C ASN A 157 -4.98 12.23 -9.56
N VAL A 158 -4.12 12.74 -8.68
CA VAL A 158 -4.11 14.14 -8.22
C VAL A 158 -2.69 14.70 -8.11
N THR A 159 -2.58 16.03 -8.13
CA THR A 159 -1.37 16.76 -7.70
C THR A 159 -1.44 17.09 -6.21
N ILE A 160 -0.31 17.45 -5.58
CA ILE A 160 -0.28 17.88 -4.17
C ILE A 160 -1.29 19.00 -3.88
N PRO A 161 -1.36 20.12 -4.64
CA PRO A 161 -2.35 21.16 -4.37
C PRO A 161 -3.79 20.66 -4.40
N LYS A 162 -4.10 19.71 -5.31
CA LYS A 162 -5.44 19.14 -5.41
C LYS A 162 -5.74 18.18 -4.25
N ALA A 163 -4.78 17.36 -3.84
CA ALA A 163 -4.90 16.53 -2.64
C ALA A 163 -5.17 17.39 -1.39
N LEU A 164 -4.44 18.49 -1.20
CA LEU A 164 -4.67 19.42 -0.08
C LEU A 164 -6.05 20.09 -0.13
N GLN A 165 -6.55 20.42 -1.32
CA GLN A 165 -7.91 20.95 -1.48
C GLN A 165 -8.97 19.92 -1.04
N ILE A 166 -8.82 18.67 -1.49
CA ILE A 166 -9.73 17.57 -1.12
C ILE A 166 -9.64 17.31 0.39
N ARG A 167 -8.43 17.32 0.96
CA ARG A 167 -8.21 17.15 2.41
C ARG A 167 -9.01 18.15 3.23
N ARG A 168 -9.00 19.43 2.85
CA ARG A 168 -9.78 20.48 3.54
C ARG A 168 -11.29 20.21 3.47
N ALA A 169 -11.80 19.78 2.31
CA ALA A 169 -13.21 19.42 2.18
C ALA A 169 -13.55 18.19 3.03
N PHE A 170 -12.67 17.18 3.02
CA PHE A 170 -12.85 15.96 3.82
C PHE A 170 -12.87 16.26 5.32
N ILE A 171 -11.93 17.08 5.81
CA ILE A 171 -11.90 17.53 7.21
C ILE A 171 -13.18 18.30 7.58
N ARG A 172 -13.66 19.19 6.70
CA ARG A 172 -14.92 19.93 6.94
C ARG A 172 -16.10 18.96 7.08
N ASP A 173 -16.22 17.99 6.20
CA ASP A 173 -17.32 17.02 6.20
C ASP A 173 -17.21 16.03 7.37
N LEU A 174 -15.98 15.73 7.84
CA LEU A 174 -15.75 15.00 9.08
C LEU A 174 -16.23 15.80 10.30
N SER A 175 -15.86 17.09 10.37
CA SER A 175 -16.20 17.99 11.47
C SER A 175 -17.68 18.37 11.55
N SER A 176 -18.48 18.17 10.49
CA SER A 176 -19.91 18.49 10.52
C SER A 176 -20.76 17.48 11.31
N SER A 177 -20.17 16.39 11.78
CA SER A 177 -20.85 15.35 12.57
C SER A 177 -20.79 15.69 14.06
N SER A 178 -21.94 15.86 14.71
CA SER A 178 -22.07 16.19 16.15
C SER A 178 -21.26 15.28 17.07
N ASP A 179 -21.17 14.01 16.72
CA ASP A 179 -20.48 12.97 17.51
C ASP A 179 -18.94 13.12 17.52
N THR A 180 -18.40 14.02 16.68
CA THR A 180 -16.97 14.21 16.46
C THR A 180 -16.49 15.64 16.73
N ASN A 181 -17.33 16.51 17.32
CA ASN A 181 -17.04 17.95 17.47
C ASN A 181 -15.73 18.27 18.22
N ASP A 182 -15.27 17.38 19.10
CA ASP A 182 -14.03 17.57 19.88
C ASP A 182 -12.81 16.92 19.21
N VAL A 183 -12.96 16.26 18.05
CA VAL A 183 -11.87 15.60 17.33
C VAL A 183 -11.11 16.63 16.49
N ASN A 184 -9.79 16.72 16.69
CA ASN A 184 -8.97 17.58 15.85
C ASN A 184 -8.62 16.88 14.52
N TRP A 185 -9.55 16.91 13.57
CA TRP A 185 -9.38 16.28 12.25
C TRP A 185 -8.21 16.84 11.45
N ASN A 186 -7.79 18.09 11.68
CA ASN A 186 -6.58 18.64 11.07
C ASN A 186 -5.31 17.93 11.53
N LYS A 187 -5.30 17.37 12.75
CA LYS A 187 -4.20 16.56 13.25
C LYS A 187 -4.34 15.09 12.83
N CYS A 188 -5.56 14.58 12.74
CA CYS A 188 -5.81 13.18 12.42
C CYS A 188 -5.54 12.86 10.95
N VAL A 189 -6.00 13.69 10.01
CA VAL A 189 -5.73 13.48 8.58
C VAL A 189 -4.36 14.09 8.27
N ASP A 190 -3.30 13.29 8.31
CA ASP A 190 -1.93 13.80 8.29
C ASP A 190 -1.62 14.54 6.98
N GLU A 191 -1.22 15.81 7.09
CA GLU A 191 -0.77 16.62 5.96
C GLU A 191 0.71 16.38 5.64
N GLY A 192 1.50 15.97 6.66
CA GLY A 192 2.92 15.69 6.54
C GLY A 192 3.21 14.58 5.53
N ILE A 193 2.29 13.62 5.41
CA ILE A 193 2.36 12.57 4.40
C ILE A 193 2.36 13.11 2.96
N LEU A 194 1.74 14.27 2.70
CA LEU A 194 1.67 14.90 1.37
C LEU A 194 2.80 15.92 1.16
N LEU A 195 3.14 16.68 2.20
CA LEU A 195 4.09 17.81 2.09
C LEU A 195 5.54 17.39 2.32
N THR A 196 5.78 16.56 3.33
CA THR A 196 7.13 16.26 3.84
C THR A 196 7.61 14.89 3.37
N HIS A 197 6.82 13.85 3.64
CA HIS A 197 7.27 12.47 3.47
C HIS A 197 6.98 11.95 2.07
N LYS A 198 5.77 12.22 1.54
CA LYS A 198 5.32 11.73 0.22
C LYS A 198 5.41 10.21 0.11
N THR A 199 5.19 9.52 1.23
CA THR A 199 5.33 8.08 1.33
C THR A 199 4.17 7.49 2.10
N LEU A 200 3.80 6.26 1.84
CA LEU A 200 2.83 5.54 2.67
C LEU A 200 3.32 4.11 2.92
N ARG A 201 3.05 3.58 4.12
CA ARG A 201 3.38 2.17 4.41
C ARG A 201 2.56 1.27 3.49
N MET A 202 3.22 0.31 2.85
CA MET A 202 2.56 -0.64 1.95
C MET A 202 1.68 -1.63 2.74
N PRO A 203 0.56 -2.10 2.16
CA PRO A 203 -0.13 -3.28 2.68
C PRO A 203 0.84 -4.44 2.92
N PHE A 204 0.56 -5.26 3.90
CA PHE A 204 1.38 -6.34 4.43
C PHE A 204 2.69 -5.93 5.11
N SER A 205 3.03 -4.64 5.14
CA SER A 205 4.22 -4.17 5.86
C SER A 205 3.95 -3.92 7.34
N HIS A 206 4.97 -4.15 8.17
CA HIS A 206 4.92 -3.96 9.60
C HIS A 206 5.15 -2.51 10.02
N LYS A 207 4.57 -2.13 11.16
CA LYS A 207 4.84 -0.84 11.80
C LYS A 207 6.05 -0.95 12.73
N SER A 208 6.90 0.06 12.68
CA SER A 208 7.96 0.27 13.66
C SER A 208 7.88 1.65 14.29
N THR A 209 8.11 1.74 15.59
CA THR A 209 8.19 3.00 16.33
C THR A 209 9.48 3.00 17.14
N LYS A 210 10.32 4.03 16.94
CA LYS A 210 11.61 4.18 17.65
C LYS A 210 12.49 2.92 17.61
N GLY A 211 12.52 2.25 16.45
CA GLY A 211 13.32 1.02 16.28
C GLY A 211 12.68 -0.25 16.83
N VAL A 212 11.46 -0.19 17.37
CA VAL A 212 10.74 -1.36 17.92
C VAL A 212 9.62 -1.76 16.97
N HIS A 213 9.55 -3.05 16.66
CA HIS A 213 8.42 -3.66 15.94
C HIS A 213 7.15 -3.55 16.80
N VAL A 214 6.12 -2.88 16.27
CA VAL A 214 4.89 -2.55 17.03
C VAL A 214 3.83 -3.65 16.91
N GLY A 215 3.94 -4.54 15.93
CA GLY A 215 3.01 -5.66 15.73
C GLY A 215 2.56 -5.83 14.28
N ARG A 216 1.38 -6.45 14.13
CA ARG A 216 0.80 -7.01 12.89
C ARG A 216 0.95 -6.11 11.65
N PRO A 217 1.07 -6.71 10.45
CA PRO A 217 1.21 -5.92 9.24
C PRO A 217 -0.06 -5.12 8.92
N TYR A 218 0.09 -4.04 8.17
CA TYR A 218 -1.06 -3.34 7.59
C TYR A 218 -1.85 -4.30 6.69
N GLN A 219 -3.16 -4.37 6.87
CA GLN A 219 -4.03 -5.26 6.11
C GLN A 219 -5.26 -4.50 5.63
N LEU A 220 -5.98 -5.12 4.69
CA LEU A 220 -7.29 -4.64 4.28
C LEU A 220 -8.23 -4.55 5.51
N VAL A 221 -8.87 -3.41 5.67
CA VAL A 221 -9.90 -3.15 6.69
C VAL A 221 -11.28 -3.17 6.06
N CYS A 222 -11.46 -2.40 4.98
CA CYS A 222 -12.67 -2.43 4.16
C CYS A 222 -12.40 -1.89 2.75
N ALA A 223 -13.33 -2.14 1.83
CA ALA A 223 -13.37 -1.52 0.52
C ALA A 223 -14.75 -0.93 0.25
N LEU A 224 -14.82 0.18 -0.48
CA LEU A 224 -16.06 0.80 -0.94
C LEU A 224 -16.12 0.77 -2.46
N ASP A 225 -17.32 0.50 -2.98
CA ASP A 225 -17.62 0.61 -4.41
C ASP A 225 -17.78 2.07 -4.87
N CYS A 226 -18.16 2.25 -6.13
CA CYS A 226 -18.36 3.57 -6.72
C CYS A 226 -19.55 4.34 -6.15
N GLU A 227 -20.44 3.68 -5.41
CA GLU A 227 -21.62 4.27 -4.75
C GLU A 227 -21.36 4.55 -3.26
N GLY A 228 -20.17 4.20 -2.76
CA GLY A 228 -19.78 4.45 -1.37
C GLY A 228 -20.31 3.39 -0.40
N VAL A 229 -20.76 2.25 -0.94
CA VAL A 229 -21.24 1.11 -0.17
C VAL A 229 -20.10 0.12 0.03
N GLN A 230 -20.09 -0.57 1.17
CA GLN A 230 -19.05 -1.55 1.47
C GLN A 230 -19.08 -2.71 0.47
N ASP A 231 -17.98 -2.90 -0.26
CA ASP A 231 -17.87 -3.90 -1.31
C ASP A 231 -17.27 -5.21 -0.78
N LYS A 232 -18.15 -6.10 -0.30
CA LYS A 232 -17.77 -7.45 0.16
C LYS A 232 -17.26 -8.36 -0.95
N VAL A 233 -17.49 -8.05 -2.22
CA VAL A 233 -16.97 -8.83 -3.34
C VAL A 233 -15.51 -8.46 -3.58
N ALA A 234 -15.20 -7.16 -3.66
CA ALA A 234 -13.82 -6.67 -3.75
C ALA A 234 -13.00 -7.09 -2.53
N GLU A 235 -13.53 -6.99 -1.31
CA GLU A 235 -12.84 -7.44 -0.10
C GLU A 235 -12.41 -8.91 -0.19
N ARG A 236 -13.31 -9.80 -0.62
CA ARG A 236 -12.98 -11.22 -0.83
C ARG A 236 -11.97 -11.44 -1.94
N ALA A 237 -12.02 -10.63 -3.00
CA ALA A 237 -11.09 -10.72 -4.10
C ALA A 237 -9.67 -10.28 -3.69
N TYR A 238 -9.54 -9.22 -2.88
CA TYR A 238 -8.25 -8.81 -2.30
C TYR A 238 -7.65 -9.87 -1.38
N LEU A 239 -8.47 -10.51 -0.54
CA LEU A 239 -8.01 -11.59 0.33
C LEU A 239 -7.50 -12.81 -0.46
N LYS A 240 -8.11 -13.10 -1.62
CA LYS A 240 -7.66 -14.18 -2.51
C LYS A 240 -6.46 -13.80 -3.37
N ASN A 241 -6.28 -12.51 -3.65
CA ASN A 241 -5.22 -11.99 -4.50
C ASN A 241 -4.55 -10.75 -3.86
N PRO A 242 -3.56 -10.95 -2.97
CA PRO A 242 -2.83 -9.87 -2.32
C PRO A 242 -2.16 -8.88 -3.29
N VAL A 243 -1.76 -9.35 -4.49
CA VAL A 243 -1.19 -8.48 -5.53
C VAL A 243 -2.19 -7.43 -5.99
N MET A 244 -3.48 -7.79 -6.06
CA MET A 244 -4.54 -6.85 -6.41
C MET A 244 -4.68 -5.75 -5.35
N LEU A 245 -4.56 -6.10 -4.07
CA LEU A 245 -4.61 -5.12 -2.99
C LEU A 245 -3.43 -4.15 -3.06
N LEU A 246 -2.22 -4.67 -3.30
CA LEU A 246 -1.02 -3.83 -3.45
C LEU A 246 -1.14 -2.86 -4.62
N LYS A 247 -1.71 -3.31 -5.75
CA LYS A 247 -1.94 -2.44 -6.91
C LYS A 247 -2.93 -1.32 -6.60
N ASP A 248 -4.08 -1.65 -6.01
CA ASP A 248 -5.13 -0.66 -5.73
C ASP A 248 -4.82 0.23 -4.53
N ALA A 249 -3.89 -0.18 -3.67
CA ALA A 249 -3.33 0.64 -2.59
C ALA A 249 -2.01 1.34 -2.98
N SER A 250 -1.50 1.13 -4.19
CA SER A 250 -0.27 1.79 -4.61
C SER A 250 -0.52 3.29 -4.79
N ILE A 251 0.43 4.09 -4.31
CA ILE A 251 0.46 5.55 -4.48
C ILE A 251 1.35 5.98 -5.66
N ARG A 252 1.71 5.02 -6.51
CA ARG A 252 2.46 5.24 -7.74
C ARG A 252 1.56 5.16 -8.96
N THR A 253 1.87 6.00 -9.94
CA THR A 253 1.34 5.87 -11.28
C THR A 253 2.21 4.91 -12.10
N ASN A 254 1.58 4.08 -12.94
CA ASN A 254 2.29 3.26 -13.93
C ASN A 254 2.76 4.08 -15.14
N ASP A 255 2.35 5.35 -15.22
CA ASP A 255 2.67 6.21 -16.33
C ASP A 255 4.18 6.42 -16.37
N GLN A 256 4.82 5.91 -17.42
CA GLN A 256 6.06 6.47 -17.89
C GLN A 256 5.73 7.93 -18.20
N VAL A 257 6.19 8.84 -17.35
CA VAL A 257 6.27 10.24 -17.77
C VAL A 257 7.20 10.21 -18.97
N GLU A 258 6.65 10.28 -20.18
CA GLU A 258 7.41 10.63 -21.37
C GLU A 258 8.17 11.90 -20.97
N THR A 259 9.48 11.75 -20.79
CA THR A 259 10.36 12.89 -20.58
C THR A 259 10.12 13.82 -21.74
N ALA A 260 9.56 15.01 -21.46
CA ALA A 260 9.36 16.05 -22.45
C ALA A 260 10.64 16.20 -23.28
N PRO A 261 10.55 16.34 -24.62
CA PRO A 261 11.74 16.44 -25.45
C PRO A 261 12.57 17.62 -24.95
N GLN A 262 13.82 17.33 -24.58
CA GLN A 262 14.81 18.37 -24.30
C GLN A 262 14.87 19.26 -25.53
N ARG A 263 14.44 20.52 -25.36
CA ARG A 263 14.61 21.52 -26.40
C ARG A 263 16.11 21.70 -26.62
N SER A 264 16.56 21.29 -27.79
CA SER A 264 17.83 21.66 -28.42
C SER A 264 17.95 23.17 -28.57
#